data_AF-A0A928T0X9-F1
#
_entry.id   AF-A0A928T0X9-F1
#
_cell.length_a   1.000
_cell.length_b   1.000
_cell.length_c   1.000
_cell.angle_alpha   90.00
_cell.angle_beta   90.00
_cell.angle_gamma   90.00
#
_symmetry.space_group_name_H-M   'P 1'
#
loop_
_entity.id
_entity.type
_entity.pdbx_description
1 polymer ?
#
loop_
_entity_poly.entity_id
_entity_poly.type
_entity_poly.pdbx_seq_one_letter_code
_entity_poly.pdbx_strand_id
1 'polypeptide(L)'
;MGVSSTEVSCVAGRCVKGYECDSSKVVCLGMPPKCSAGEVPRVKGACWAGDCVPAGECASVASCADCDAKYACVTNVAKPAPVRHCVDVPQICGADASCGCFGPSVCVGIFNQCNDLSGVKGVTCGCPTC
;
A
#
# COMPACT_ATOMS: atom_id res chain seq x y z
N MET A 1 -25.70 10.68 0.18
CA MET A 1 -25.09 9.61 -0.63
C MET A 1 -24.16 8.84 0.28
N GLY A 2 -24.64 7.70 0.80
CA GLY A 2 -23.95 6.93 1.83
C GLY A 2 -22.93 6.00 1.21
N VAL A 3 -21.66 6.15 1.60
CA VAL A 3 -20.65 5.13 1.37
C VAL A 3 -20.99 3.95 2.29
N SER A 4 -21.28 2.80 1.70
CA SER A 4 -21.47 1.56 2.46
C SER A 4 -20.14 1.23 3.14
N SER A 5 -20.12 1.21 4.47
CA SER A 5 -18.92 1.10 5.31
C SER A 5 -18.16 -0.23 5.20
N THR A 6 -18.54 -1.10 4.26
CA THR A 6 -17.96 -2.43 4.03
C THR A 6 -16.87 -2.44 2.96
N GLU A 7 -16.70 -1.35 2.20
CA GLU A 7 -15.72 -1.25 1.11
C GLU A 7 -14.58 -0.29 1.42
N VAL A 8 -14.37 0.08 2.69
CA VAL A 8 -13.34 1.05 3.08
C VAL A 8 -12.48 0.45 4.18
N SER A 9 -11.19 0.26 3.91
CA SER A 9 -10.19 -0.24 4.84
C SER A 9 -9.18 0.85 5.15
N CYS A 10 -8.92 1.10 6.44
CA CYS A 10 -7.90 2.06 6.83
C CYS A 10 -6.53 1.38 6.93
N VAL A 11 -5.62 1.72 6.02
CA VAL A 11 -4.27 1.17 5.87
C VAL A 11 -3.26 2.30 5.85
N ALA A 12 -2.16 2.14 6.61
CA ALA A 12 -1.10 3.14 6.68
C ALA A 12 -1.63 4.57 6.94
N GLY A 13 -2.55 4.71 7.91
CA GLY A 13 -3.10 6.00 8.34
C GLY A 13 -4.04 6.71 7.38
N ARG A 14 -4.48 6.05 6.31
CA ARG A 14 -5.54 6.55 5.42
C ARG A 14 -6.57 5.47 5.12
N CYS A 15 -7.73 5.85 4.61
CA CYS A 15 -8.77 4.90 4.24
C CYS A 15 -8.85 4.76 2.71
N VAL A 16 -8.80 3.52 2.23
CA VAL A 16 -8.79 3.11 0.82
C VAL A 16 -9.93 2.14 0.56
N LYS A 17 -10.22 1.84 -0.72
CA LYS A 17 -11.20 0.78 -1.03
C LYS A 17 -10.80 -0.60 -0.52
N GLY A 18 -9.50 -0.81 -0.29
CA GLY A 18 -8.99 -1.99 0.37
C GLY A 18 -8.93 -3.20 -0.54
N TYR A 19 -8.69 -2.98 -1.85
CA TYR A 19 -8.51 -4.09 -2.77
C TYR A 19 -7.23 -4.87 -2.45
N GLU A 20 -7.29 -6.20 -2.51
CA GLU A 20 -6.09 -7.00 -2.37
C GLU A 20 -5.30 -6.93 -3.68
N CYS A 21 -4.05 -6.49 -3.65
CA CYS A 21 -3.19 -6.38 -4.84
C CYS A 21 -1.83 -7.04 -4.60
N ASP A 22 -1.69 -7.82 -3.53
CA ASP A 22 -0.48 -8.55 -3.22
C ASP A 22 -0.42 -9.83 -4.05
N SER A 23 0.37 -9.79 -5.13
CA SER A 23 0.63 -10.92 -6.01
C SER A 23 1.19 -12.13 -5.27
N SER A 24 1.83 -11.95 -4.11
CA SER A 24 2.37 -13.03 -3.28
C SER A 24 1.29 -13.94 -2.70
N LYS A 25 0.02 -13.49 -2.69
CA LYS A 25 -1.14 -14.27 -2.25
C LYS A 25 -1.84 -15.03 -3.37
N VAL A 26 -1.42 -14.83 -4.63
CA VAL A 26 -1.99 -15.53 -5.78
C VAL A 26 -1.35 -16.91 -5.89
N VAL A 27 -2.18 -17.95 -5.84
CA VAL A 27 -1.74 -19.36 -5.94
C VAL A 27 -2.29 -20.07 -7.17
N CYS A 28 -3.23 -19.47 -7.89
CA CYS A 28 -3.76 -20.08 -9.10
C CYS A 28 -2.91 -19.76 -10.34
N LEU A 29 -2.97 -20.67 -11.31
CA LEU A 29 -2.12 -20.65 -12.52
C LEU A 29 -2.56 -19.62 -13.57
N GLY A 30 -3.52 -18.75 -13.24
CA GLY A 30 -3.99 -17.70 -14.14
C GLY A 30 -2.92 -16.64 -14.34
N MET A 31 -2.74 -16.16 -15.58
CA MET A 31 -1.86 -15.03 -15.84
C MET A 31 -2.45 -13.73 -15.25
N PRO A 32 -1.62 -12.84 -14.68
CA PRO A 32 -2.07 -11.52 -14.26
C PRO A 32 -2.58 -10.72 -15.46
N PRO A 33 -3.62 -9.88 -15.30
CA PRO A 33 -4.00 -8.93 -16.33
C PRO A 33 -2.87 -7.92 -16.57
N LYS A 34 -2.74 -7.45 -17.81
CA LYS A 34 -1.80 -6.37 -18.15
C LYS A 34 -2.39 -5.04 -17.71
N CYS A 35 -1.79 -4.43 -16.70
CA CYS A 35 -2.23 -3.15 -16.15
C CYS A 35 -1.47 -1.97 -16.75
N SER A 36 -2.14 -0.82 -16.83
CA SER A 36 -1.52 0.43 -17.24
C SER A 36 -0.54 0.94 -16.17
N ALA A 37 0.29 1.91 -16.51
CA ALA A 37 1.16 2.56 -15.53
C ALA A 37 0.34 3.10 -14.34
N GLY A 38 0.76 2.71 -13.14
CA GLY A 38 0.11 3.06 -11.87
C GLY A 38 -1.18 2.34 -11.53
N GLU A 39 -1.52 1.31 -12.30
CA GLU A 39 -2.51 0.31 -11.97
C GLU A 39 -1.85 -1.03 -11.67
N VAL A 40 -2.44 -1.79 -10.76
CA VAL A 40 -1.97 -3.10 -10.33
C VAL A 40 -3.09 -4.12 -10.46
N PRO A 41 -2.74 -5.39 -10.75
CA PRO A 41 -3.73 -6.44 -10.91
C PRO A 41 -4.41 -6.73 -9.57
N ARG A 42 -5.75 -6.74 -9.55
CA ARG A 42 -6.50 -7.05 -8.34
C ARG A 42 -6.52 -8.55 -8.08
N VAL A 43 -6.39 -8.93 -6.81
CA VAL A 43 -6.54 -10.27 -6.27
C VAL A 43 -7.92 -10.42 -5.63
N LYS A 44 -8.60 -11.52 -5.93
CA LYS A 44 -9.87 -11.92 -5.31
C LYS A 44 -9.75 -13.37 -4.84
N GLY A 45 -9.74 -13.56 -3.52
CA GLY A 45 -9.45 -14.86 -2.92
C GLY A 45 -7.99 -15.25 -3.15
N ALA A 46 -7.75 -16.33 -3.90
CA ALA A 46 -6.43 -16.86 -4.18
C ALA A 46 -6.01 -16.67 -5.66
N CYS A 47 -6.75 -15.82 -6.39
CA CYS A 47 -6.63 -15.62 -7.83
C CYS A 47 -6.69 -14.15 -8.24
N TRP A 48 -6.23 -13.89 -9.46
CA TRP A 48 -6.52 -12.63 -10.14
C TRP A 48 -8.02 -12.46 -10.35
N ALA A 49 -8.51 -11.25 -10.05
CA ALA A 49 -9.90 -10.88 -10.32
C ALA A 49 -10.17 -10.65 -11.81
N GLY A 50 -9.11 -10.43 -12.60
CA GLY A 50 -9.16 -10.14 -14.04
C GLY A 50 -9.22 -8.65 -14.37
N ASP A 51 -9.30 -7.80 -13.36
CA ASP A 51 -9.28 -6.34 -13.47
C ASP A 51 -8.04 -5.71 -12.82
N CYS A 52 -7.75 -4.48 -13.22
CA CYS A 52 -6.68 -3.65 -12.67
C CYS A 52 -7.30 -2.53 -11.84
N VAL A 53 -6.64 -2.16 -10.75
CA VAL A 53 -7.07 -1.08 -9.87
C VAL A 53 -5.91 -0.13 -9.60
N PRO A 54 -6.16 1.15 -9.26
CA PRO A 54 -5.09 2.06 -8.88
C PRO A 54 -4.34 1.52 -7.66
N ALA A 55 -3.00 1.55 -7.67
CA ALA A 55 -2.19 1.09 -6.54
C ALA A 55 -2.55 1.80 -5.21
N GLY A 56 -3.04 3.04 -5.30
CA GLY A 56 -3.56 3.82 -4.18
C GLY A 56 -4.86 3.30 -3.54
N GLU A 57 -5.62 2.43 -4.22
CA GLU A 57 -6.85 1.83 -3.67
C GLU A 57 -6.60 0.46 -3.03
N CYS A 58 -5.37 -0.07 -3.13
CA CYS A 58 -5.01 -1.37 -2.61
C CYS A 58 -4.82 -1.34 -1.09
N ALA A 59 -5.34 -2.38 -0.42
CA ALA A 59 -5.03 -2.70 0.95
C ALA A 59 -3.54 -3.05 1.13
N SER A 60 -2.96 -3.81 0.19
CA SER A 60 -1.53 -4.12 0.15
C SER A 60 -1.08 -4.44 -1.28
N VAL A 61 0.22 -4.20 -1.54
CA VAL A 61 0.93 -4.55 -2.77
C VAL A 61 2.08 -5.50 -2.45
N ALA A 62 2.53 -6.24 -3.46
CA ALA A 62 3.66 -7.18 -3.29
C ALA A 62 4.99 -6.43 -3.14
N SER A 63 5.19 -5.35 -3.91
CA SER A 63 6.44 -4.59 -3.96
C SER A 63 6.21 -3.09 -3.96
N CYS A 64 7.18 -2.33 -3.44
CA CYS A 64 7.19 -0.87 -3.60
C CYS A 64 7.36 -0.43 -5.06
N ALA A 65 7.86 -1.32 -5.93
CA ALA A 65 7.96 -1.07 -7.37
C ALA A 65 6.58 -1.01 -8.06
N ASP A 66 5.54 -1.54 -7.42
CA ASP A 66 4.15 -1.47 -7.88
C ASP A 66 3.53 -0.08 -7.62
N CYS A 67 4.20 0.76 -6.83
CA CYS A 67 3.79 2.13 -6.57
C CYS A 67 4.26 3.04 -7.71
N ASP A 68 3.30 3.66 -8.39
CA ASP A 68 3.59 4.72 -9.37
C ASP A 68 4.27 5.95 -8.73
N ALA A 69 4.83 6.84 -9.56
CA ALA A 69 5.53 8.05 -9.10
C ALA A 69 4.66 9.00 -8.24
N LYS A 70 3.33 8.94 -8.42
CA LYS A 70 2.37 9.70 -7.58
C LYS A 70 2.29 9.18 -6.14
N TYR A 71 2.59 7.91 -5.91
CA TYR A 71 2.48 7.27 -4.61
C TYR A 71 3.85 7.18 -3.91
N ALA A 72 3.83 7.14 -2.59
CA ALA A 72 4.93 6.78 -1.74
C ALA A 72 4.70 5.38 -1.17
N CYS A 73 5.75 4.57 -1.10
CA CYS A 73 5.66 3.26 -0.49
C CYS A 73 5.69 3.38 1.03
N VAL A 74 4.74 2.72 1.70
CA VAL A 74 4.75 2.54 3.15
C VAL A 74 4.93 1.07 3.44
N THR A 75 6.04 0.72 4.09
CA THR A 75 6.33 -0.67 4.47
C THR A 75 6.10 -0.86 5.96
N ASN A 76 5.03 -1.56 6.32
CA ASN A 76 4.78 -2.00 7.69
C ASN A 76 5.58 -3.27 7.97
N VAL A 77 6.57 -3.19 8.86
CA VAL A 77 7.41 -4.34 9.23
C VAL A 77 6.66 -5.18 10.26
N ALA A 78 5.95 -6.19 9.78
CA ALA A 78 5.24 -7.17 10.59
C ALA A 78 5.87 -8.57 10.42
N LYS A 79 5.66 -9.46 11.40
CA LYS A 79 5.94 -10.90 11.26
C LYS A 79 4.67 -11.60 10.75
N PRO A 80 4.75 -12.57 9.82
CA PRO A 80 5.97 -13.19 9.27
C PRO A 80 6.64 -12.42 8.12
N ALA A 81 5.94 -11.48 7.48
CA ALA A 81 6.46 -10.74 6.34
C ALA A 81 6.00 -9.26 6.36
N PRO A 82 6.82 -8.34 5.82
CA PRO A 82 6.44 -6.94 5.72
C PRO A 82 5.26 -6.76 4.77
N VAL A 83 4.33 -5.87 5.13
CA VAL A 83 3.20 -5.48 4.29
C VAL A 83 3.51 -4.12 3.67
N ARG A 84 3.31 -4.01 2.36
CA ARG A 84 3.63 -2.79 1.60
C ARG A 84 2.35 -2.13 1.10
N HIS A 85 2.32 -0.82 1.13
CA HIS A 85 1.17 0.00 0.75
C HIS A 85 1.63 1.14 -0.15
N CYS A 86 0.89 1.47 -1.21
CA CYS A 86 1.19 2.62 -2.07
C CYS A 86 0.29 3.79 -1.70
N VAL A 87 0.82 4.78 -1.00
CA VAL A 87 0.04 5.85 -0.35
C VAL A 87 0.30 7.20 -1.00
N ASP A 88 -0.75 7.99 -1.25
CA ASP A 88 -0.59 9.37 -1.73
C ASP A 88 0.14 10.21 -0.69
N VAL A 89 1.16 10.95 -1.12
CA VAL A 89 1.82 11.92 -0.25
C VAL A 89 0.85 13.07 0.00
N PRO A 90 0.55 13.41 1.27
CA PRO A 90 -0.32 14.52 1.61
C PRO A 90 0.15 15.80 0.93
N GLN A 91 -0.79 16.61 0.46
CA GLN A 91 -0.47 17.85 -0.26
C GLN A 91 0.38 18.82 0.58
N ILE A 92 0.24 18.77 1.91
CA ILE A 92 1.06 19.52 2.88
C ILE A 92 2.55 19.12 2.85
N CYS A 93 2.85 17.88 2.47
CA CYS A 93 4.22 17.38 2.30
C CYS A 93 4.74 17.54 0.87
N GLY A 94 3.87 17.87 -0.09
CA GLY A 94 4.26 17.98 -1.49
C GLY A 94 4.86 16.68 -2.03
N ALA A 95 6.15 16.71 -2.40
CA ALA A 95 6.89 15.53 -2.84
C ALA A 95 7.65 14.82 -1.71
N ASP A 96 7.66 15.38 -0.50
CA ASP A 96 8.39 14.87 0.65
C ASP A 96 7.69 13.65 1.25
N ALA A 97 8.18 12.47 0.87
CA ALA A 97 7.74 11.19 1.43
C ALA A 97 8.64 10.73 2.59
N SER A 98 9.34 11.64 3.27
CA SER A 98 10.20 11.31 4.41
C SER A 98 9.42 11.15 5.71
N CYS A 99 10.06 10.54 6.70
CA CYS A 99 9.54 10.45 8.06
C CYS A 99 9.27 11.82 8.71
N GLY A 100 9.91 12.90 8.26
CA GLY A 100 9.70 14.24 8.81
C GLY A 100 8.30 14.79 8.54
N CYS A 101 7.75 14.52 7.35
CA CYS A 101 6.42 15.03 6.96
C CYS A 101 5.39 13.92 6.79
N PHE A 102 5.75 12.84 6.10
CA PHE A 102 4.85 11.76 5.76
C PHE A 102 4.66 10.77 6.91
N GLY A 103 5.74 10.48 7.65
CA GLY A 103 5.78 9.54 8.78
C GLY A 103 4.63 9.68 9.78
N PRO A 104 4.34 10.88 10.33
CA PRO A 104 3.25 11.08 11.29
C PRO A 104 1.87 10.71 10.76
N SER A 105 1.67 10.73 9.44
CA SER A 105 0.40 10.38 8.81
C SER A 105 0.26 8.90 8.53
N VAL A 106 1.36 8.16 8.35
CA VAL A 106 1.33 6.77 7.86
C VAL A 106 1.86 5.72 8.85
N CYS A 107 2.83 6.10 9.69
CA CYS A 107 3.37 5.26 10.76
C CYS A 107 2.59 5.50 12.05
N VAL A 108 1.35 5.01 12.09
CA VAL A 108 0.40 5.20 13.19
C VAL A 108 0.09 3.89 13.92
N GLY A 109 -0.42 4.00 15.14
CA GLY A 109 -0.80 2.84 15.96
C GLY A 109 0.42 2.03 16.41
N ILE A 110 0.39 0.71 16.16
CA ILE A 110 1.48 -0.20 16.54
C ILE A 110 2.73 -0.09 15.64
N PHE A 111 2.57 0.44 14.42
CA PHE A 111 3.66 0.67 13.48
C PHE A 111 4.18 2.11 13.59
N ASN A 112 4.66 2.50 14.77
CA ASN A 112 5.00 3.89 15.08
C ASN A 112 6.49 4.25 14.91
N GLN A 113 7.34 3.30 14.50
CA GLN A 113 8.77 3.55 14.27
C GLN A 113 9.04 3.88 12.81
N CYS A 114 9.10 5.16 12.46
CA CYS A 114 9.34 5.57 11.08
C CYS A 114 10.84 5.54 10.73
N ASN A 115 11.19 4.96 9.58
CA ASN A 115 12.50 5.05 8.95
C ASN A 115 12.35 5.38 7.46
N ASP A 116 13.17 6.29 6.94
CA ASP A 116 13.16 6.63 5.52
C ASP A 116 13.61 5.45 4.65
N LEU A 117 12.91 5.20 3.54
CA LEU A 117 13.35 4.19 2.57
C LEU A 117 14.48 4.75 1.70
N SER A 118 15.57 4.01 1.59
CA SER A 118 16.64 4.30 0.64
C SER A 118 16.34 3.66 -0.72
N GLY A 119 16.34 4.45 -1.80
CA GLY A 119 16.21 3.97 -3.18
C GLY A 119 14.77 3.94 -3.74
N VAL A 120 13.74 4.12 -2.90
CA VAL A 120 12.35 4.31 -3.34
C VAL A 120 11.70 5.44 -2.54
N LYS A 121 10.76 6.16 -3.14
CA LYS A 121 9.99 7.21 -2.46
C LYS A 121 9.10 6.56 -1.40
N GLY A 122 9.38 6.76 -0.11
CA GLY A 122 8.57 6.16 0.95
C GLY A 122 9.23 6.03 2.31
N VAL A 123 8.52 5.37 3.22
CA VAL A 123 8.95 5.11 4.60
C VAL A 123 8.69 3.66 4.99
N THR A 124 9.43 3.21 5.99
CA THR A 124 9.24 1.95 6.69
C THR A 124 8.72 2.24 8.08
N CYS A 125 7.57 1.67 8.42
CA CYS A 125 6.97 1.76 9.75
C CYS A 125 7.23 0.44 10.51
N GLY A 126 8.15 0.50 11.46
CA GLY A 126 8.47 -0.61 12.35
C GLY A 126 7.45 -0.73 13.47
N CYS A 127 7.22 -1.98 13.89
CA CYS A 127 6.50 -2.28 15.11
C CYS A 127 7.45 -2.90 16.14
N PRO A 128 7.84 -2.17 17.19
CA PRO A 128 8.82 -2.64 18.18
C PRO A 128 8.28 -3.78 19.06
N THR A 129 6.95 -3.97 19.09
CA THR A 129 6.26 -5.00 19.88
C THR A 129 5.67 -6.12 19.03
N CYS A 130 6.06 -6.20 17.76
CA CYS A 130 5.72 -7.26 16.80
C CYS A 130 6.95 -8.15 16.53
#